data_AF-A0AAV3R6A4-F1
#
_entry.id   AF-A0AAV3R6A4-F1
#
_cell.length_a   1.000
_cell.length_b   1.000
_cell.length_c   1.000
_cell.angle_alpha   90.00
_cell.angle_beta   90.00
_cell.angle_gamma   90.00
#
_symmetry.space_group_name_H-M   'P 1'
#
loop_
_entity.id
_entity.type
_entity.pdbx_description
1 polymer ?
#
loop_
_entity_poly.entity_id
_entity_poly.type
_entity_poly.pdbx_seq_one_letter_code
_entity_poly.pdbx_strand_id
1 'polypeptide(L)'
;MSMDGKFSLSSAWDMLRSRGECIGWAHVAWHAKAIPRHSFIVWMLYSRRLCTRDRLINWGMIDSNECVFCGAEHLFFECGYSACIWRHVLQRMNKYRAVKGWSFESDWYSTEFKGKSFSSLLGR
;
A
#
# COMPACT_ATOMS: atom_id res chain seq x y z
N MET A 1 -12.53 18.70 28.37
CA MET A 1 -11.46 18.90 29.36
C MET A 1 -11.36 17.63 30.17
N SER A 2 -10.16 17.15 30.50
CA SER A 2 -10.00 15.97 31.36
C SER A 2 -10.58 16.28 32.75
N MET A 3 -11.31 15.35 33.35
CA MET A 3 -12.09 15.60 34.58
C MET A 3 -11.24 15.90 35.83
N ASP A 4 -9.92 15.65 35.78
CA ASP A 4 -9.00 15.87 36.90
C ASP A 4 -8.30 17.26 36.91
N GLY A 5 -8.65 18.17 35.99
CA GLY A 5 -8.05 19.52 35.91
C GLY A 5 -6.57 19.58 35.51
N LYS A 6 -5.93 18.43 35.25
CA LYS A 6 -4.54 18.36 34.78
C LYS A 6 -4.47 18.47 33.26
N PHE A 7 -3.91 19.57 32.77
CA PHE A 7 -3.55 19.72 31.37
C PHE A 7 -2.35 18.82 31.05
N SER A 8 -2.48 18.00 30.01
CA SER A 8 -1.35 17.26 29.45
C SER A 8 -1.27 17.49 27.95
N LEU A 9 -0.05 17.46 27.40
CA LEU A 9 0.17 17.50 25.96
C LEU A 9 -0.61 16.38 25.25
N SER A 10 -0.75 15.22 25.88
CA SER A 10 -1.53 14.10 25.35
C SER A 10 -3.02 14.43 25.24
N SER A 11 -3.62 15.04 26.27
CA SER A 11 -5.04 15.43 26.24
C SER A 11 -5.29 16.59 25.26
N ALA A 12 -4.36 17.53 25.15
CA ALA A 12 -4.43 18.61 24.17
C ALA A 12 -4.36 18.06 22.74
N TRP A 13 -3.46 17.10 22.51
CA TRP A 13 -3.33 16.42 21.22
C TRP A 13 -4.58 15.62 20.86
N ASP A 14 -5.17 14.88 21.81
CA ASP A 14 -6.42 14.16 21.58
C ASP A 14 -7.61 15.08 21.30
N MET A 15 -7.63 16.30 21.86
CA MET A 15 -8.64 17.31 21.55
C MET A 15 -8.45 17.98 20.19
N LEU A 16 -7.21 18.25 19.80
CA LEU A 16 -6.89 18.92 18.54
C LEU A 16 -7.00 18.00 17.34
N ARG A 17 -6.73 16.70 17.50
CA ARG A 17 -6.75 15.77 16.37
C ARG A 17 -8.17 15.31 16.04
N SER A 18 -8.53 15.34 14.77
CA SER A 18 -9.66 14.56 14.28
C SER A 18 -9.25 13.09 14.18
N ARG A 19 -9.94 12.21 14.91
CA ARG A 19 -9.81 10.76 14.71
C ARG A 19 -10.52 10.40 13.42
N GLY A 20 -9.78 10.26 12.32
CA GLY A 20 -10.30 9.69 11.09
C GLY A 20 -10.64 8.20 11.26
N GLU A 21 -11.43 7.65 10.34
CA GLU A 21 -11.73 6.23 10.31
C GLU A 21 -10.44 5.41 10.15
N CYS A 22 -10.37 4.28 10.87
CA CYS A 22 -9.28 3.33 10.71
C CYS A 22 -9.33 2.72 9.31
N ILE A 23 -8.41 3.13 8.45
CA ILE A 23 -8.36 2.67 7.07
C ILE A 23 -7.93 1.19 7.05
N GLY A 24 -8.70 0.35 6.35
CA GLY A 24 -8.55 -1.12 6.39
C GLY A 24 -7.16 -1.62 6.03
N TRP A 25 -6.40 -0.90 5.21
CA TRP A 25 -5.05 -1.26 4.78
C TRP A 25 -3.92 -0.68 5.65
N ALA A 26 -4.22 0.13 6.67
CA ALA A 26 -3.19 0.81 7.46
C ALA A 26 -2.16 -0.16 8.09
N HIS A 27 -2.63 -1.34 8.51
CA HIS A 27 -1.78 -2.41 9.06
C HIS A 27 -0.77 -2.98 8.05
N VAL A 28 -1.03 -2.84 6.74
CA VAL A 28 -0.11 -3.27 5.68
C VAL A 28 1.12 -2.34 5.65
N ALA A 29 0.90 -1.04 5.73
CA ALA A 29 1.96 -0.05 5.75
C ALA A 29 2.67 0.03 7.12
N TRP A 30 1.91 -0.06 8.21
CA TRP A 30 2.36 0.24 9.56
C TRP A 30 2.25 -1.01 10.45
N HIS A 31 3.37 -1.72 10.61
CA HIS A 31 3.49 -2.87 11.50
C HIS A 31 4.87 -2.87 12.17
N ALA A 32 5.04 -3.64 13.26
CA ALA A 32 6.23 -3.58 14.11
C ALA A 32 7.56 -3.88 13.38
N LYS A 33 7.53 -4.67 12.30
CA LYS A 33 8.70 -5.03 11.48
C LYS A 33 8.83 -4.20 10.20
N ALA A 34 8.00 -3.17 10.04
CA ALA A 34 7.96 -2.40 8.81
C ALA A 34 9.19 -1.47 8.71
N ILE A 35 9.88 -1.53 7.57
CA ILE A 35 10.98 -0.60 7.29
C ILE A 35 10.37 0.75 6.90
N PRO A 36 10.70 1.88 7.56
CA PRO A 36 10.03 3.16 7.34
C PRO A 36 9.97 3.60 5.88
N ARG A 37 11.05 3.39 5.13
CA ARG A 37 11.10 3.68 3.68
C ARG A 37 10.05 2.88 2.90
N HIS A 38 9.90 1.59 3.19
CA HIS A 38 8.93 0.74 2.52
C HIS A 38 7.50 1.07 2.95
N SER A 39 7.29 1.33 4.25
CA SER A 39 6.00 1.79 4.77
C SER A 39 5.52 3.05 4.07
N PHE A 40 6.42 4.02 3.85
CA PHE A 40 6.09 5.25 3.14
C PHE A 40 5.70 4.98 1.68
N ILE A 41 6.43 4.12 0.97
CA ILE A 41 6.10 3.73 -0.42
C ILE A 41 4.74 3.02 -0.47
N VAL A 42 4.49 2.08 0.44
CA VAL A 42 3.21 1.36 0.54
C VAL A 42 2.07 2.33 0.85
N TRP A 43 2.27 3.26 1.79
CA TRP A 43 1.29 4.29 2.11
C TRP A 43 0.97 5.17 0.90
N MET A 44 1.98 5.61 0.15
CA MET A 44 1.77 6.34 -1.11
C MET A 44 1.01 5.49 -2.13
N LEU A 45 1.36 4.23 -2.28
CA LEU A 45 0.72 3.30 -3.22
C LEU A 45 -0.78 3.13 -2.92
N TYR A 46 -1.14 2.86 -1.66
CA TYR A 46 -2.54 2.76 -1.23
C TYR A 46 -3.31 4.08 -1.30
N SER A 47 -2.63 5.20 -1.11
CA SER A 47 -3.21 6.54 -1.30
C SER A 47 -3.36 6.92 -2.77
N ARG A 48 -3.00 6.02 -3.71
CA ARG A 48 -2.85 6.28 -5.15
C ARG A 48 -1.95 7.47 -5.44
N ARG A 49 -1.00 7.75 -4.54
CA ARG A 49 -0.08 8.89 -4.52
C ARG A 49 1.33 8.59 -5.03
N LEU A 50 1.60 7.35 -5.44
CA LEU A 50 2.89 6.98 -6.02
C LEU A 50 3.10 7.75 -7.33
N CYS A 51 4.31 8.26 -7.58
CA CYS A 51 4.68 8.89 -8.85
C CYS A 51 4.77 7.84 -9.97
N THR A 52 3.62 7.42 -10.51
CA THR A 52 3.56 6.59 -11.71
C THR A 52 3.78 7.45 -12.97
N ARG A 53 4.07 6.81 -14.10
CA ARG A 53 4.19 7.52 -15.38
C ARG A 53 2.92 8.29 -15.73
N ASP A 54 1.74 7.76 -15.42
CA ASP A 54 0.46 8.46 -15.64
C ASP A 54 0.43 9.83 -14.95
N ARG A 55 0.98 9.92 -13.73
CA ARG A 55 1.04 11.16 -12.98
C ARG A 55 2.08 12.12 -13.52
N LEU A 56 3.22 11.61 -13.98
CA LEU A 56 4.27 12.42 -14.60
C LEU A 56 3.77 13.06 -15.91
N ILE A 57 2.94 12.35 -16.69
CA ILE A 57 2.29 12.89 -17.88
C ILE A 57 1.29 13.97 -17.51
N ASN A 58 0.44 13.72 -16.52
CA ASN A 58 -0.49 14.73 -16.02
C ASN A 58 0.22 15.98 -15.48
N TRP A 59 1.48 15.86 -15.05
CA TRP A 59 2.31 16.98 -14.64
C TRP A 59 3.13 17.61 -15.79
N GLY A 60 3.02 17.08 -17.02
CA GLY A 60 3.77 17.57 -18.17
C GLY A 60 5.27 17.30 -18.11
N MET A 61 5.70 16.31 -17.33
CA MET A 61 7.12 15.98 -17.15
C MET A 61 7.65 14.94 -18.15
N ILE A 62 6.76 14.13 -18.74
CA ILE A 62 7.10 13.13 -19.76
C ILE A 62 6.00 13.09 -20.83
N ASP A 63 6.37 12.70 -22.05
CA ASP A 63 5.48 12.74 -23.22
C ASP A 63 4.76 11.41 -23.52
N SER A 64 5.21 10.30 -22.92
CA SER A 64 4.68 8.95 -23.19
C SER A 64 4.45 8.15 -21.90
N ASN A 65 3.31 7.45 -21.86
CA ASN A 65 2.94 6.53 -20.77
C ASN A 65 3.30 5.08 -21.06
N GLU A 66 3.99 4.83 -22.16
CA GLU A 66 4.27 3.47 -22.60
C GLU A 66 5.09 2.75 -21.52
N CYS A 67 4.67 1.53 -21.16
CA CYS A 67 5.44 0.74 -20.23
C CYS A 67 6.81 0.41 -20.81
N VAL A 68 7.90 0.64 -20.06
CA VAL A 68 9.28 0.32 -20.48
C VAL A 68 9.45 -1.15 -20.86
N PHE A 69 8.63 -2.04 -20.31
CA PHE A 69 8.76 -3.48 -20.52
C PHE A 69 7.97 -4.03 -21.72
N CYS A 70 6.89 -3.38 -22.12
CA CYS A 70 6.00 -3.93 -23.16
C CYS A 70 5.31 -2.88 -24.04
N GLY A 71 5.66 -1.61 -23.93
CA GLY A 71 5.24 -0.55 -24.85
C GLY A 71 3.76 -0.16 -24.78
N ALA A 72 2.98 -0.72 -23.85
CA ALA A 72 1.56 -0.41 -23.68
C ALA A 72 1.30 0.46 -22.44
N GLU A 73 0.21 1.22 -22.46
CA GLU A 73 -0.22 2.05 -21.33
C GLU A 73 -1.01 1.19 -20.33
N HIS A 74 -0.38 0.81 -19.22
CA HIS A 74 -1.05 0.03 -18.18
C HIS A 74 -0.34 0.12 -16.83
N LEU A 75 -1.09 -0.12 -15.75
CA LEU A 75 -0.59 -0.03 -14.38
C LEU A 75 0.16 -1.30 -13.94
N PHE A 76 0.81 -1.22 -12.77
CA PHE A 76 1.72 -2.23 -12.20
C PHE A 76 1.31 -3.71 -12.30
N PHE A 77 0.03 -4.08 -12.32
CA PHE A 77 -0.38 -5.49 -12.37
C PHE A 77 -0.98 -5.92 -13.71
N GLU A 78 -1.14 -4.99 -14.64
CA GLU A 78 -1.71 -5.22 -15.97
C GLU A 78 -0.60 -5.44 -17.01
N CYS A 79 0.63 -5.00 -16.72
CA CYS A 79 1.80 -5.35 -17.50
C CYS A 79 2.13 -6.85 -17.38
N GLY A 80 2.32 -7.53 -18.50
CA GLY A 80 2.66 -8.96 -18.52
C GLY A 80 3.94 -9.29 -17.73
N TYR A 81 4.95 -8.40 -17.78
CA TYR A 81 6.22 -8.58 -17.07
C TYR A 81 6.05 -8.51 -15.55
N SER A 82 5.45 -7.42 -15.04
CA SER A 82 5.25 -7.27 -13.60
C SER A 82 4.18 -8.22 -13.04
N ALA A 83 3.16 -8.59 -13.84
CA ALA A 83 2.22 -9.65 -13.49
C ALA A 83 2.95 -11.00 -13.32
N CYS A 84 3.97 -11.28 -14.14
CA CYS A 84 4.80 -12.46 -13.97
C CYS A 84 5.58 -12.42 -12.65
N ILE A 85 6.21 -11.28 -12.31
CA ILE A 85 6.91 -11.10 -11.03
C ILE A 85 5.94 -11.29 -9.86
N TRP A 86 4.77 -10.64 -9.92
CA TRP A 86 3.78 -10.74 -8.86
C TRP A 86 3.27 -12.17 -8.67
N ARG A 87 3.08 -12.92 -9.76
CA ARG A 87 2.75 -14.35 -9.70
C ARG A 87 3.80 -15.17 -8.95
N HIS A 88 5.09 -14.90 -9.18
CA HIS A 88 6.17 -15.57 -8.44
C HIS A 88 6.15 -15.20 -6.95
N VAL A 89 5.85 -13.94 -6.61
CA VAL A 89 5.67 -13.51 -5.21
C VAL A 89 4.52 -14.27 -4.56
N LEU A 90 3.36 -14.36 -5.23
CA LEU A 90 2.19 -15.10 -4.75
C LEU A 90 2.51 -16.59 -4.55
N GLN A 91 3.24 -17.21 -5.47
CA GLN A 91 3.67 -18.61 -5.33
C GLN A 91 4.59 -18.82 -4.12
N ARG A 92 5.51 -17.90 -3.85
CA ARG A 92 6.34 -17.93 -2.62
C ARG A 92 5.53 -17.77 -1.34
N MET A 93 4.33 -17.19 -1.44
CA MET A 93 3.37 -17.08 -0.34
C MET A 93 2.37 -18.25 -0.33
N ASN A 94 2.61 -19.30 -1.14
CA ASN A 94 1.75 -20.45 -1.34
C ASN A 94 0.32 -20.08 -1.80
N LYS A 95 0.21 -19.07 -2.66
CA LYS A 95 -1.05 -18.60 -3.27
C LYS A 95 -1.02 -18.85 -4.78
N TYR A 96 -1.88 -19.74 -5.26
CA TYR A 96 -2.02 -20.07 -6.68
C TYR A 96 -3.28 -19.40 -7.24
N ARG A 97 -3.14 -18.17 -7.73
CA ARG A 97 -4.25 -17.38 -8.29
C ARG A 97 -3.78 -16.55 -9.47
N ALA A 98 -4.73 -16.14 -10.32
CA ALA A 98 -4.46 -15.16 -11.36
C ALA A 98 -4.19 -13.78 -10.75
N VAL A 99 -3.22 -13.06 -11.31
CA VAL A 99 -2.96 -11.65 -11.00
C VAL A 99 -4.07 -10.81 -11.61
N LYS A 100 -4.66 -9.92 -10.82
CA LYS A 100 -5.68 -8.97 -11.27
C LYS A 100 -5.16 -7.53 -11.15
N GLY A 101 -5.98 -6.56 -11.55
CA GLY A 101 -5.66 -5.15 -11.43
C GLY A 101 -5.47 -4.67 -9.97
N TRP A 102 -4.88 -3.48 -9.82
CA TRP A 102 -4.51 -2.89 -8.52
C TRP A 102 -5.64 -2.90 -7.49
N SER A 103 -6.86 -2.53 -7.87
CA SER A 103 -8.01 -2.49 -6.94
C SER A 103 -8.25 -3.83 -6.25
N PHE A 104 -8.27 -4.91 -7.02
CA PHE A 104 -8.51 -6.25 -6.48
C PHE A 104 -7.32 -6.74 -5.67
N GLU A 105 -6.10 -6.50 -6.14
CA GLU A 105 -4.88 -6.91 -5.44
C GLU A 105 -4.74 -6.18 -4.10
N SER A 106 -5.00 -4.88 -4.05
CA SER A 106 -4.91 -4.07 -2.83
C SER A 106 -5.92 -4.49 -1.78
N ASP A 107 -7.16 -4.75 -2.19
CA ASP A 107 -8.24 -5.14 -1.28
C ASP A 107 -8.03 -6.56 -0.75
N TRP A 108 -7.66 -7.48 -1.65
CA TRP A 108 -7.30 -8.85 -1.27
C TRP A 108 -6.12 -8.88 -0.30
N TYR A 109 -5.04 -8.16 -0.60
CA TYR A 109 -3.84 -8.13 0.26
C TYR A 109 -4.19 -7.60 1.65
N SER A 110 -4.96 -6.51 1.71
CA SER A 110 -5.40 -5.91 2.98
C SER A 110 -6.29 -6.86 3.79
N THR A 111 -7.09 -7.70 3.12
CA THR A 111 -7.98 -8.64 3.80
C THR A 111 -7.24 -9.89 4.25
N GLU A 112 -6.39 -10.46 3.39
CA GLU A 112 -5.65 -11.70 3.64
C GLU A 112 -4.68 -11.56 4.81
N PHE A 113 -4.07 -10.38 4.97
CA PHE A 113 -3.04 -10.10 5.97
C PHE A 113 -3.53 -9.32 7.19
N LYS A 114 -4.83 -9.05 7.27
CA LYS A 114 -5.44 -8.43 8.44
C LYS A 114 -5.22 -9.33 9.67
N GLY A 115 -4.49 -8.80 10.66
CA GLY A 115 -4.20 -9.51 11.91
C GLY A 115 -3.15 -10.63 11.82
N LYS A 116 -2.53 -10.85 10.65
CA LYS A 116 -1.42 -11.81 10.49
C LYS A 116 -0.09 -11.07 10.51
N SER A 117 0.87 -11.56 11.31
CA SER A 117 2.22 -11.00 11.31
C SER A 117 2.96 -11.40 10.04
N PHE A 118 3.73 -10.49 9.43
CA PHE A 118 4.54 -10.79 8.23
C PHE A 118 5.42 -12.05 8.40
N SER A 119 5.94 -12.30 9.61
CA SER A 119 6.73 -13.51 9.89
C SER A 119 5.93 -14.82 9.90
N SER A 120 4.61 -14.77 10.13
CA SER A 120 3.75 -15.96 10.04
C SER A 120 3.46 -16.39 8.59
N LEU A 121 3.83 -15.56 7.61
CA LEU A 121 3.50 -15.76 6.19
C LEU A 121 4.66 -16.31 5.36
N LEU A 122 5.89 -16.07 5.80
CA LEU A 122 7.13 -16.58 5.16
C LEU A 122 7.69 -17.82 5.87
N GLY A 123 6.99 -18.32 6.90
CA GLY A 123 7.47 -19.38 7.79
C GLY A 123 6.97 -20.79 7.47
N ARG A 124 6.70 -21.13 6.20
CA ARG A 124 6.41 -22.51 5.77
C ARG A 124 7.10 -22.83 4.45
#